data_AF-A0A1X3PC03-F1
#
_entry.id   AF-A0A1X3PC03-F1
#
_cell.length_a   1.000
_cell.length_b   1.000
_cell.length_c   1.000
_cell.angle_alpha   90.00
_cell.angle_beta   90.00
_cell.angle_gamma   90.00
#
_symmetry.space_group_name_H-M   'P 1'
#
loop_
_entity.id
_entity.type
_entity.pdbx_description
1 polymer ?
#
loop_
_entity_poly.entity_id
_entity_poly.type
_entity_poly.pdbx_seq_one_letter_code
_entity_poly.pdbx_strand_id
1 'polypeptide(L)'
;MLIVLDNARDADQVRPLLPGSPRSAVLVTSRADLRPLVLHDGAHQLTVPLMSPAESRALLGGTRGPRPSEELRDSLAEACSHLPLALRIMDERLRLETVETAPALLRDLQDERLRLDLLDSGDEATSVRTVFSWSCQRLSTSSARLFRLLGTAPARWLDVPAVAALAGLGPAEARRGIEELDRAWLLESLETDHVRQHDLLRDYAAELAEEQESPEEIRAAFDRLCSHLLTVTAAAVRSVTRPQASESAEAVEPAEPGASGAPAASSRPAERFDDPQAAEDWLARTIDTLALVADRAADTGPRWFPTELARLLDRHLDDRRQLDCAHRLHRASATAARRIGELEAEAHAELGLAVVALRRSRRSEAEPHLERAMALLEEVHDPVWPETGPSS
;
A
#
# COMPACT_ATOMS: atom_id res chain seq x y z
N MET A 1 -3.60 -40.53 -25.26
CA MET A 1 -2.68 -40.49 -24.10
C MET A 1 -2.73 -39.09 -23.53
N LEU A 2 -2.75 -38.93 -22.20
CA LEU A 2 -2.68 -37.62 -21.54
C LEU A 2 -1.36 -37.50 -20.80
N ILE A 3 -0.61 -36.45 -21.08
CA ILE A 3 0.62 -36.09 -20.35
C ILE A 3 0.27 -34.90 -19.46
N VAL A 4 0.59 -34.98 -18.18
CA VAL A 4 0.41 -33.87 -17.24
C VAL A 4 1.79 -33.37 -16.83
N LEU A 5 2.09 -32.12 -17.16
CA LEU A 5 3.31 -31.43 -16.77
C LEU A 5 2.95 -30.46 -15.64
N ASP A 6 3.15 -30.92 -14.42
CA ASP A 6 2.81 -30.15 -13.23
C ASP A 6 3.92 -29.15 -12.87
N ASN A 7 3.53 -27.91 -12.57
CA ASN A 7 4.38 -26.80 -12.16
C ASN A 7 5.56 -26.53 -13.12
N ALA A 8 5.27 -26.48 -14.42
CA ALA A 8 6.27 -26.17 -15.44
C ALA A 8 6.89 -24.78 -15.21
N ARG A 9 8.22 -24.68 -15.35
CA ARG A 9 8.95 -23.43 -15.13
C ARG A 9 8.73 -22.45 -16.28
N ASP A 10 8.86 -22.87 -17.52
CA ASP A 10 8.75 -22.01 -18.70
C ASP A 10 8.38 -22.82 -19.95
N ALA A 11 8.11 -22.11 -21.04
CA ALA A 11 7.77 -22.72 -22.33
C ALA A 11 8.91 -23.58 -22.90
N ASP A 12 10.18 -23.20 -22.66
CA ASP A 12 11.34 -23.90 -23.18
C ASP A 12 11.57 -25.25 -22.50
N GLN A 13 11.16 -25.40 -21.25
CA GLN A 13 11.09 -26.70 -20.56
C GLN A 13 9.99 -27.59 -21.14
N VAL A 14 8.85 -27.00 -21.52
CA VAL A 14 7.67 -27.74 -21.99
C VAL A 14 7.84 -28.23 -23.43
N ARG A 15 8.36 -27.40 -24.34
CA ARG A 15 8.44 -27.68 -25.78
C ARG A 15 9.08 -29.04 -26.12
N PRO A 16 10.22 -29.43 -25.54
CA PRO A 16 10.84 -30.72 -25.82
C PRO A 16 10.00 -31.93 -25.38
N LEU A 17 9.03 -31.73 -24.48
CA LEU A 17 8.16 -32.77 -23.95
C LEU A 17 6.83 -32.89 -24.72
N LEU A 18 6.57 -32.00 -25.68
CA LEU A 18 5.35 -32.03 -26.47
C LEU A 18 5.37 -33.23 -27.44
N PRO A 19 4.35 -34.11 -27.41
CA PRO A 19 4.29 -35.27 -28.28
C PRO A 19 3.91 -34.87 -29.70
N GLY A 20 4.67 -35.32 -30.70
CA GLY A 20 4.38 -35.08 -32.13
C GLY A 20 3.20 -35.90 -32.70
N SER A 21 2.33 -36.46 -31.85
CA SER A 21 1.23 -37.34 -32.26
C SER A 21 -0.13 -36.68 -32.02
N PRO A 22 -1.05 -36.69 -33.00
CA PRO A 22 -2.38 -36.09 -32.86
C PRO A 22 -3.32 -36.88 -31.94
N ARG A 23 -2.88 -38.02 -31.37
CA ARG A 23 -3.65 -38.84 -30.41
C ARG A 23 -3.25 -38.61 -28.94
N SER A 24 -2.42 -37.60 -28.69
CA SER A 24 -1.94 -37.23 -27.37
C SER A 24 -2.41 -35.83 -27.01
N ALA A 25 -2.73 -35.61 -25.74
CA ALA A 25 -3.01 -34.29 -25.18
C ALA A 25 -1.98 -34.01 -24.07
N VAL A 26 -1.63 -32.73 -23.89
CA VAL A 26 -0.75 -32.27 -22.81
C VAL A 26 -1.51 -31.25 -21.98
N LEU A 27 -1.59 -31.48 -20.67
CA LEU A 27 -2.06 -30.50 -19.70
C LEU A 27 -0.84 -29.98 -18.95
N VAL A 28 -0.66 -28.66 -18.95
CA VAL A 28 0.44 -27.99 -18.26
C VAL A 28 -0.14 -27.13 -17.15
N THR A 29 0.36 -27.28 -15.93
CA THR A 29 0.12 -26.32 -14.85
C THR A 29 1.39 -25.50 -14.67
N SER A 30 1.26 -24.20 -14.43
CA SER A 30 2.41 -23.31 -14.23
C SER A 30 1.98 -22.04 -13.51
N ARG A 31 2.93 -21.46 -12.77
CA ARG A 31 2.83 -20.09 -12.24
C ARG A 31 3.49 -19.06 -13.15
N ALA A 32 4.16 -19.53 -14.21
CA ALA A 32 4.80 -18.69 -15.20
C ALA A 32 3.79 -18.18 -16.21
N ASP A 33 4.16 -17.08 -16.84
CA ASP A 33 3.59 -16.70 -18.11
C ASP A 33 4.01 -17.69 -19.23
N LEU A 34 3.08 -18.56 -19.62
CA LEU A 34 3.24 -19.52 -20.72
C LEU A 34 2.64 -19.04 -22.05
N ARG A 35 2.39 -17.73 -22.22
CA ARG A 35 1.96 -17.16 -23.52
C ARG A 35 2.81 -17.60 -24.72
N PRO A 36 4.14 -17.84 -24.61
CA PRO A 36 4.90 -18.37 -25.75
C PRO A 36 4.39 -19.72 -26.28
N LEU A 37 3.77 -20.57 -25.45
CA LEU A 37 3.14 -21.82 -25.91
C LEU A 37 1.82 -21.56 -26.65
N VAL A 38 1.09 -20.51 -26.27
CA VAL A 38 -0.12 -20.09 -27.00
C VAL A 38 0.26 -19.58 -28.39
N LEU A 39 1.29 -18.73 -28.46
CA LEU A 39 1.73 -18.07 -29.70
C LEU A 39 2.38 -19.03 -30.71
N HIS A 40 3.17 -19.99 -30.24
CA HIS A 40 4.01 -20.82 -31.11
C HIS A 40 3.55 -22.28 -31.20
N ASP A 41 2.87 -22.78 -30.17
CA ASP A 41 2.56 -24.20 -30.02
C ASP A 41 1.04 -24.48 -30.02
N GLY A 42 0.21 -23.45 -30.22
CA GLY A 42 -1.26 -23.56 -30.30
C GLY A 42 -1.92 -23.92 -28.97
N ALA A 43 -1.26 -23.65 -27.84
CA ALA A 43 -1.81 -23.97 -26.52
C ALA A 43 -3.06 -23.12 -26.20
N HIS A 44 -4.00 -23.72 -25.46
CA HIS A 44 -5.12 -23.01 -24.86
C HIS A 44 -4.81 -22.69 -23.40
N GLN A 45 -4.79 -21.40 -23.06
CA GLN A 45 -4.52 -20.94 -21.70
C GLN A 45 -5.82 -20.76 -20.92
N LEU A 46 -5.88 -21.37 -19.73
CA LEU A 46 -6.93 -21.16 -18.74
C LEU A 46 -6.29 -20.56 -17.50
N THR A 47 -6.57 -19.28 -17.24
CA THR A 47 -6.16 -18.63 -15.99
C THR A 47 -7.08 -19.09 -14.87
N VAL A 48 -6.49 -19.59 -13.78
CA VAL A 48 -7.24 -19.98 -12.57
C VAL A 48 -7.30 -18.76 -11.65
N PRO A 49 -8.47 -18.12 -11.46
CA PRO A 49 -8.58 -16.96 -10.58
C PRO A 49 -8.50 -17.37 -9.10
N LEU A 50 -8.41 -16.37 -8.21
CA LEU A 50 -8.70 -16.56 -6.80
C LEU A 50 -10.12 -17.10 -6.59
N MET A 51 -10.36 -17.73 -5.44
CA MET A 51 -11.71 -18.21 -5.12
C MET A 51 -12.67 -17.02 -4.99
N SER A 52 -13.86 -17.13 -5.56
CA SER A 52 -14.91 -16.15 -5.31
C SER A 52 -15.32 -16.16 -3.82
N PRO A 53 -15.88 -15.06 -3.29
CA PRO A 53 -16.34 -15.03 -1.89
C PRO A 53 -17.28 -16.20 -1.54
N ALA A 54 -18.16 -16.58 -2.46
CA ALA A 54 -19.07 -17.71 -2.28
C ALA A 54 -18.33 -19.06 -2.20
N GLU A 55 -17.34 -19.29 -3.07
CA GLU A 55 -16.52 -20.51 -3.04
C GLU A 55 -15.65 -20.57 -1.78
N SER A 56 -15.05 -19.45 -1.36
CA SER A 56 -14.24 -19.39 -0.14
C SER A 56 -15.06 -19.71 1.10
N ARG A 57 -16.26 -19.10 1.21
CA ARG A 57 -17.20 -19.35 2.31
C ARG A 57 -17.70 -20.80 2.33
N ALA A 58 -17.91 -21.39 1.14
CA ALA A 58 -18.29 -22.80 1.02
C ALA A 58 -17.17 -23.73 1.49
N LEU A 59 -15.91 -23.41 1.17
CA LEU A 59 -14.73 -24.16 1.62
C LEU A 59 -14.61 -24.13 3.15
N LEU A 60 -14.72 -22.95 3.76
CA LEU A 60 -14.72 -22.79 5.23
C LEU A 60 -15.99 -23.36 5.92
N GLY A 61 -16.96 -23.85 5.13
CA GLY A 61 -18.19 -24.49 5.61
C GLY A 61 -18.12 -26.03 5.63
N GLY A 62 -16.93 -26.61 5.43
CA GLY A 62 -16.69 -28.05 5.28
C GLY A 62 -17.39 -28.95 6.31
N THR A 63 -17.76 -30.15 5.87
CA THR A 63 -18.83 -31.05 6.38
C THR A 63 -18.76 -31.62 7.81
N ARG A 64 -17.79 -31.26 8.66
CA ARG A 64 -17.69 -31.80 10.03
C ARG A 64 -17.33 -30.72 11.05
N GLY A 65 -18.15 -30.61 12.09
CA GLY A 65 -17.98 -29.66 13.20
C GLY A 65 -19.11 -28.62 13.28
N PRO A 66 -19.25 -27.93 14.42
CA PRO A 66 -20.12 -26.76 14.50
C PRO A 66 -19.54 -25.66 13.59
N ARG A 67 -20.43 -24.98 12.85
CA ARG A 67 -20.02 -24.01 11.82
C ARG A 67 -19.98 -22.61 12.41
N PRO A 68 -18.92 -21.81 12.14
CA PRO A 68 -18.94 -20.39 12.40
C PRO A 68 -20.09 -19.71 11.65
N SER A 69 -20.46 -18.51 12.07
CA SER A 69 -21.46 -17.70 11.36
C SER A 69 -21.00 -17.40 9.93
N GLU A 70 -21.94 -17.00 9.07
CA GLU A 70 -21.60 -16.64 7.69
C GLU A 70 -20.67 -15.43 7.64
N GLU A 71 -20.94 -14.42 8.47
CA GLU A 71 -20.16 -13.18 8.57
C GLU A 71 -18.72 -13.46 9.01
N LEU A 72 -18.53 -14.38 9.96
CA LEU A 72 -17.20 -14.78 10.42
C LEU A 72 -16.43 -15.53 9.32
N ARG A 73 -17.11 -16.40 8.55
CA ARG A 73 -16.47 -17.09 7.42
C ARG A 73 -16.08 -16.13 6.30
N ASP A 74 -16.90 -15.12 6.03
CA ASP A 74 -16.56 -14.08 5.06
C ASP A 74 -15.35 -13.28 5.51
N SER A 75 -15.30 -12.90 6.79
CA SER A 75 -14.16 -12.17 7.37
C SER A 75 -12.87 -12.99 7.33
N LEU A 76 -12.95 -14.29 7.64
CA LEU A 76 -11.80 -15.21 7.55
C LEU A 76 -11.36 -15.41 6.10
N ALA A 77 -12.30 -15.49 5.16
CA ALA A 77 -12.00 -15.65 3.75
C ALA A 77 -11.27 -14.41 3.17
N GLU A 78 -11.73 -13.22 3.54
CA GLU A 78 -11.10 -11.95 3.17
C GLU A 78 -9.67 -11.86 3.74
N ALA A 79 -9.49 -12.19 5.02
CA ALA A 79 -8.18 -12.19 5.67
C ALA A 79 -7.22 -13.27 5.11
N CYS A 80 -7.75 -14.37 4.56
CA CYS A 80 -6.97 -15.34 3.77
C CYS A 80 -6.70 -14.89 2.33
N SER A 81 -7.04 -13.65 1.95
CA SER A 81 -6.96 -13.11 0.58
C SER A 81 -7.64 -14.00 -0.46
N HIS A 82 -8.66 -14.76 -0.06
CA HIS A 82 -9.34 -15.77 -0.89
C HIS A 82 -8.41 -16.81 -1.56
N LEU A 83 -7.21 -17.01 -1.03
CA LEU A 83 -6.24 -17.96 -1.56
C LEU A 83 -6.63 -19.40 -1.18
N PRO A 84 -6.81 -20.31 -2.16
CA PRO A 84 -7.25 -21.68 -1.88
C PRO A 84 -6.42 -22.40 -0.82
N LEU A 85 -5.10 -22.22 -0.83
CA LEU A 85 -4.20 -22.85 0.15
C LEU A 85 -4.41 -22.28 1.56
N ALA A 86 -4.42 -20.96 1.71
CA ALA A 86 -4.64 -20.30 3.00
C ALA A 86 -6.01 -20.69 3.59
N LEU A 87 -7.05 -20.72 2.76
CA LEU A 87 -8.39 -21.14 3.16
C LEU A 87 -8.43 -22.61 3.62
N ARG A 88 -7.66 -23.50 2.99
CA ARG A 88 -7.57 -24.91 3.42
C ARG A 88 -6.85 -25.08 4.75
N ILE A 89 -5.78 -24.32 4.98
CA ILE A 89 -5.06 -24.32 6.27
C ILE A 89 -5.99 -23.79 7.36
N MET A 90 -6.74 -22.71 7.08
CA MET A 90 -7.70 -22.14 8.01
C MET A 90 -8.88 -23.09 8.29
N ASP A 91 -9.45 -23.74 7.27
CA ASP A 91 -10.50 -24.76 7.43
C ASP A 91 -10.03 -25.93 8.32
N GLU A 92 -8.79 -26.38 8.15
CA GLU A 92 -8.23 -27.43 9.01
C GLU A 92 -8.03 -26.94 10.45
N ARG A 93 -7.55 -25.72 10.67
CA ARG A 93 -7.46 -25.14 12.02
C ARG A 93 -8.82 -25.02 12.71
N LEU A 94 -9.83 -24.55 11.98
CA LEU A 94 -11.20 -24.49 12.48
C LEU A 94 -11.77 -25.86 12.87
N ARG A 95 -11.28 -26.97 12.28
CA ARG A 95 -11.68 -28.33 12.67
C ARG A 95 -10.99 -28.82 13.94
N LEU A 96 -9.77 -28.35 14.19
CA LEU A 96 -8.98 -28.75 15.36
C LEU A 96 -9.36 -27.94 16.61
N GLU A 97 -9.99 -26.78 16.44
CA GLU A 97 -10.41 -25.89 17.53
C GLU A 97 -11.93 -25.89 17.79
N THR A 98 -12.39 -25.22 18.85
CA THR A 98 -13.81 -25.03 19.13
C THR A 98 -14.35 -23.80 18.40
N VAL A 99 -15.65 -23.74 18.07
CA VAL A 99 -16.22 -22.55 17.38
C VAL A 99 -16.05 -21.25 18.17
N GLU A 100 -15.91 -21.34 19.50
CA GLU A 100 -15.66 -20.21 20.39
C GLU A 100 -14.29 -19.53 20.16
N THR A 101 -13.32 -20.24 19.55
CA THR A 101 -11.99 -19.68 19.24
C THR A 101 -11.92 -19.05 17.84
N ALA A 102 -12.93 -19.26 16.98
CA ALA A 102 -12.92 -18.70 15.62
C ALA A 102 -12.82 -17.15 15.57
N PRO A 103 -13.44 -16.38 16.49
CA PRO A 103 -13.19 -14.95 16.58
C PRO A 103 -11.76 -14.60 17.02
N ALA A 104 -11.11 -15.46 17.81
CA ALA A 104 -9.71 -15.28 18.17
C ALA A 104 -8.79 -15.54 16.98
N LEU A 105 -9.03 -16.61 16.22
CA LEU A 105 -8.33 -16.89 14.96
C LEU A 105 -8.47 -15.74 13.96
N LEU A 106 -9.66 -15.15 13.83
CA LEU A 106 -9.83 -13.97 12.97
C LEU A 106 -8.98 -12.79 13.45
N ARG A 107 -8.95 -12.51 14.75
CA ARG A 107 -8.10 -11.43 15.29
C ARG A 107 -6.62 -11.68 15.02
N ASP A 108 -6.16 -12.91 15.22
CA ASP A 108 -4.76 -13.28 15.00
C ASP A 108 -4.42 -13.24 13.50
N LEU A 109 -5.37 -13.61 12.63
CA LEU A 109 -5.23 -13.50 11.17
C LEU A 109 -5.29 -12.04 10.69
N GLN A 110 -5.96 -11.14 11.41
CA GLN A 110 -5.96 -9.72 11.10
C GLN A 110 -4.65 -9.04 11.52
N ASP A 111 -3.90 -9.60 12.46
CA ASP A 111 -2.58 -9.13 12.88
C ASP A 111 -1.52 -9.52 11.84
N GLU A 112 -0.96 -8.53 11.13
CA GLU A 112 0.06 -8.72 10.08
C GLU A 112 1.29 -9.49 10.58
N ARG A 113 1.62 -9.41 11.89
CA ARG A 113 2.79 -10.10 12.45
C ARG A 113 2.54 -11.58 12.71
N LEU A 114 1.29 -11.98 12.91
CA LEU A 114 0.89 -13.34 13.25
C LEU A 114 0.26 -14.07 12.06
N ARG A 115 -0.20 -13.34 11.05
CA ARG A 115 -0.98 -13.85 9.92
C ARG A 115 -0.30 -15.01 9.20
N LEU A 116 0.97 -14.85 8.83
CA LEU A 116 1.70 -15.88 8.10
C LEU A 116 2.07 -17.08 8.98
N ASP A 117 2.35 -16.87 10.27
CA ASP A 117 2.60 -17.95 11.24
C ASP A 117 1.35 -18.78 11.50
N LEU A 118 0.18 -18.14 11.53
CA LEU A 118 -1.10 -18.81 11.62
C LEU A 118 -1.42 -19.62 10.35
N LEU A 119 -0.87 -19.23 9.21
CA LEU A 119 -1.01 -19.97 7.95
C LEU A 119 0.14 -20.94 7.68
N ASP A 120 1.01 -21.17 8.67
CA ASP A 120 1.98 -22.23 8.59
C ASP A 120 1.35 -23.55 9.04
N SER A 121 1.44 -24.56 8.18
CA SER A 121 0.97 -25.93 8.43
C SER A 121 2.03 -26.80 9.12
N GLY A 122 3.28 -26.30 9.24
CA GLY A 122 4.42 -27.05 9.74
C GLY A 122 5.00 -28.07 8.74
N ASP A 123 4.43 -28.14 7.54
CA ASP A 123 4.95 -28.91 6.41
C ASP A 123 5.42 -27.95 5.31
N GLU A 124 6.70 -28.04 4.98
CA GLU A 124 7.34 -27.18 3.99
C GLU A 124 6.60 -27.18 2.65
N ALA A 125 6.00 -28.30 2.23
CA ALA A 125 5.30 -28.39 0.95
C ALA A 125 3.93 -27.68 0.93
N THR A 126 3.34 -27.39 2.10
CA THR A 126 2.00 -26.81 2.23
C THR A 126 1.98 -25.47 2.95
N SER A 127 3.14 -24.94 3.36
CA SER A 127 3.27 -23.60 3.92
C SER A 127 3.10 -22.51 2.86
N VAL A 128 2.37 -21.45 3.19
CA VAL A 128 2.15 -20.29 2.32
C VAL A 128 3.50 -19.64 1.91
N ARG A 129 4.45 -19.55 2.85
CA ARG A 129 5.79 -18.99 2.62
C ARG A 129 6.55 -19.75 1.54
N THR A 130 6.54 -21.08 1.60
CA THR A 130 7.22 -21.92 0.60
C THR A 130 6.63 -21.69 -0.79
N VAL A 131 5.29 -21.65 -0.89
CA VAL A 131 4.62 -21.45 -2.19
C VAL A 131 4.96 -20.08 -2.79
N PHE A 132 4.99 -19.01 -1.98
CA PHE A 132 5.40 -17.69 -2.46
C PHE A 132 6.89 -17.62 -2.81
N SER A 133 7.75 -18.33 -2.07
CA SER A 133 9.19 -18.38 -2.35
C SER A 133 9.50 -18.88 -3.76
N TRP A 134 8.71 -19.83 -4.28
CA TRP A 134 8.88 -20.35 -5.63
C TRP A 134 8.62 -19.31 -6.73
N SER A 135 7.67 -18.40 -6.52
CA SER A 135 7.47 -17.26 -7.43
C SER A 135 8.61 -16.26 -7.31
N CYS A 136 9.09 -15.99 -6.09
CA CYS A 136 10.17 -15.04 -5.84
C CYS A 136 11.53 -15.49 -6.42
N GLN A 137 11.85 -16.78 -6.36
CA GLN A 137 13.09 -17.36 -6.90
C GLN A 137 13.27 -17.14 -8.40
N ARG A 138 12.20 -16.78 -9.12
CA ARG A 138 12.20 -16.56 -10.57
C ARG A 138 12.41 -15.10 -10.96
N LEU A 139 12.37 -14.19 -9.99
CA LEU A 139 12.50 -12.77 -10.24
C LEU A 139 13.96 -12.40 -10.52
N SER A 140 14.15 -11.41 -11.37
CA SER A 140 15.40 -10.65 -11.43
C SER A 140 15.71 -10.04 -10.06
N THR A 141 17.00 -9.83 -9.77
CA THR A 141 17.44 -9.23 -8.51
C THR A 141 16.76 -7.87 -8.24
N SER A 142 16.56 -7.06 -9.29
CA SER A 142 15.85 -5.78 -9.22
C SER A 142 14.38 -5.94 -8.85
N SER A 143 13.68 -6.91 -9.45
CA SER A 143 12.25 -7.13 -9.18
C SER A 143 12.00 -7.80 -7.83
N ALA A 144 12.89 -8.69 -7.39
CA ALA A 144 12.86 -9.24 -6.04
C ALA A 144 13.01 -8.14 -4.98
N ARG A 145 13.93 -7.18 -5.20
CA ARG A 145 14.08 -6.01 -4.34
C ARG A 145 12.85 -5.11 -4.37
N LEU A 146 12.28 -4.86 -5.56
CA LEU A 146 11.04 -4.10 -5.70
C LEU A 146 9.89 -4.74 -4.92
N PHE A 147 9.73 -6.05 -5.02
CA PHE A 147 8.72 -6.83 -4.27
C PHE A 147 8.85 -6.62 -2.76
N ARG A 148 10.07 -6.78 -2.22
CA ARG A 148 10.37 -6.57 -0.80
C ARG A 148 10.04 -5.15 -0.35
N LEU A 149 10.52 -4.14 -1.07
CA LEU A 149 10.27 -2.73 -0.70
C LEU A 149 8.78 -2.38 -0.74
N LEU A 150 8.02 -2.90 -1.71
CA LEU A 150 6.55 -2.73 -1.75
C LEU A 150 5.86 -3.27 -0.50
N GLY A 151 6.35 -4.39 0.04
CA GLY A 151 5.85 -4.97 1.30
C GLY A 151 5.93 -4.02 2.50
N THR A 152 6.89 -3.09 2.48
CA THR A 152 7.11 -2.15 3.59
C THR A 152 6.19 -0.93 3.57
N ALA A 153 5.50 -0.68 2.46
CA ALA A 153 4.61 0.46 2.31
C ALA A 153 3.23 0.19 2.93
N PRO A 154 2.73 1.03 3.84
CA PRO A 154 1.40 0.89 4.46
C PRO A 154 0.30 1.37 3.50
N ALA A 155 0.19 0.74 2.34
CA ALA A 155 -0.72 1.13 1.28
C ALA A 155 -1.41 -0.10 0.68
N ARG A 156 -2.73 0.00 0.46
CA ARG A 156 -3.50 -1.05 -0.22
C ARG A 156 -3.19 -1.10 -1.72
N TRP A 157 -2.88 0.06 -2.28
CA TRP A 157 -2.45 0.22 -3.66
C TRP A 157 -1.58 1.45 -3.77
N LEU A 158 -0.71 1.45 -4.77
CA LEU A 158 0.17 2.57 -5.12
C LEU A 158 0.11 2.79 -6.62
N ASP A 159 0.25 4.04 -7.05
CA ASP A 159 0.46 4.32 -8.47
C ASP A 159 1.92 4.03 -8.88
N VAL A 160 2.16 3.78 -10.16
CA VAL A 160 3.51 3.49 -10.68
C VAL A 160 4.55 4.56 -10.28
N PRO A 161 4.25 5.87 -10.31
CA PRO A 161 5.17 6.89 -9.82
C PRO A 161 5.55 6.73 -8.33
N ALA A 162 4.61 6.41 -7.45
CA ALA A 162 4.90 6.15 -6.04
C ALA A 162 5.74 4.88 -5.85
N VAL A 163 5.48 3.83 -6.63
CA VAL A 163 6.30 2.61 -6.67
C VAL A 163 7.74 2.93 -7.10
N ALA A 164 7.92 3.73 -8.14
CA ALA A 164 9.23 4.16 -8.62
C ALA A 164 9.99 4.96 -7.54
N ALA A 165 9.30 5.89 -6.86
CA ALA A 165 9.88 6.67 -5.77
C ALA A 165 10.31 5.77 -4.60
N LEU A 166 9.44 4.87 -4.15
CA LEU A 166 9.73 3.91 -3.07
C LEU A 166 10.99 3.09 -3.40
N ALA A 167 11.06 2.53 -4.61
CA ALA A 167 12.16 1.69 -5.03
C ALA A 167 13.47 2.45 -5.37
N GLY A 168 13.38 3.77 -5.54
CA GLY A 168 14.49 4.61 -6.01
C GLY A 168 14.85 4.33 -7.48
N LEU A 169 13.86 3.99 -8.30
CA LEU A 169 14.03 3.58 -9.69
C LEU A 169 13.55 4.64 -10.67
N GLY A 170 14.08 4.61 -11.90
CA GLY A 170 13.49 5.36 -13.00
C GLY A 170 12.12 4.81 -13.41
N PRO A 171 11.22 5.60 -14.03
CA PRO A 171 9.88 5.15 -14.41
C PRO A 171 9.86 3.88 -15.27
N ALA A 172 10.78 3.77 -16.24
CA ALA A 172 10.88 2.61 -17.12
C ALA A 172 11.41 1.35 -16.40
N GLU A 173 12.23 1.51 -15.37
CA GLU A 173 12.70 0.41 -14.53
C GLU A 173 11.58 -0.08 -13.61
N ALA A 174 10.84 0.85 -12.99
CA ALA A 174 9.70 0.53 -12.15
C ALA A 174 8.63 -0.22 -12.95
N ARG A 175 8.27 0.25 -14.16
CA ARG A 175 7.31 -0.43 -15.04
C ARG A 175 7.75 -1.85 -15.39
N ARG A 176 9.01 -2.04 -15.78
CA ARG A 176 9.55 -3.39 -16.08
C ARG A 176 9.50 -4.32 -14.86
N GLY A 177 9.84 -3.81 -13.68
CA GLY A 177 9.75 -4.57 -12.44
C GLY A 177 8.32 -4.93 -12.08
N ILE A 178 7.39 -3.98 -12.20
CA ILE A 178 5.96 -4.21 -11.99
C ILE A 178 5.43 -5.28 -12.94
N GLU A 179 5.74 -5.19 -14.23
CA GLU A 179 5.33 -6.20 -15.21
C GLU A 179 5.90 -7.59 -14.91
N GLU A 180 7.12 -7.67 -14.38
CA GLU A 180 7.72 -8.95 -13.98
C GLU A 180 7.00 -9.55 -12.77
N LEU A 181 6.66 -8.73 -11.78
CA LEU A 181 5.91 -9.13 -10.59
C LEU A 181 4.47 -9.55 -10.93
N ASP A 182 3.81 -8.82 -11.84
CA ASP A 182 2.47 -9.13 -12.35
C ASP A 182 2.47 -10.50 -13.08
N ARG A 183 3.46 -10.73 -13.95
CA ARG A 183 3.66 -12.04 -14.62
C ARG A 183 3.98 -13.19 -13.65
N ALA A 184 4.52 -12.88 -12.47
CA ALA A 184 4.83 -13.84 -11.42
C ALA A 184 3.67 -14.02 -10.42
N TRP A 185 2.53 -13.35 -10.62
CA TRP A 185 1.38 -13.33 -9.70
C TRP A 185 1.73 -12.86 -8.29
N LEU A 186 2.70 -11.95 -8.18
CA LEU A 186 3.18 -11.36 -6.92
C LEU A 186 2.63 -9.94 -6.68
N LEU A 187 1.99 -9.36 -7.68
CA LEU A 187 1.15 -8.17 -7.58
C LEU A 187 0.04 -8.25 -8.62
N GLU A 188 -0.95 -7.39 -8.46
CA GLU A 188 -2.04 -7.19 -9.40
C GLU A 188 -1.98 -5.75 -9.94
N SER A 189 -1.95 -5.62 -11.26
CA SER A 189 -2.13 -4.34 -11.94
C SER A 189 -3.63 -3.99 -11.99
N LEU A 190 -4.02 -2.90 -11.32
CA LEU A 190 -5.38 -2.36 -11.28
C LEU A 190 -5.61 -1.34 -12.41
N GLU A 191 -6.83 -0.78 -12.49
CA GLU A 191 -7.18 0.27 -13.45
C GLU A 191 -6.16 1.43 -13.48
N THR A 192 -5.84 1.91 -14.70
CA THR A 192 -4.99 3.06 -15.01
C THR A 192 -3.85 3.34 -14.01
N ASP A 193 -2.77 2.56 -14.12
CA ASP A 193 -1.46 2.82 -13.50
C ASP A 193 -1.34 2.60 -11.98
N HIS A 194 -2.25 1.82 -11.38
CA HIS A 194 -2.17 1.41 -9.98
C HIS A 194 -1.80 -0.06 -9.84
N VAL A 195 -1.09 -0.39 -8.76
CA VAL A 195 -0.72 -1.76 -8.40
C VAL A 195 -1.14 -2.07 -6.99
N ARG A 196 -1.48 -3.33 -6.74
CA ARG A 196 -1.84 -3.86 -5.43
C ARG A 196 -1.05 -5.13 -5.14
N GLN A 197 -0.53 -5.25 -3.93
CA GLN A 197 -0.13 -6.54 -3.35
C GLN A 197 -1.29 -7.03 -2.47
N HIS A 198 -1.67 -8.29 -2.62
CA HIS A 198 -2.60 -8.92 -1.68
C HIS A 198 -1.97 -8.97 -0.28
N ASP A 199 -2.80 -8.94 0.75
CA ASP A 199 -2.33 -8.77 2.13
C ASP A 199 -1.31 -9.86 2.55
N LEU A 200 -1.52 -11.12 2.17
CA LEU A 200 -0.54 -12.19 2.44
C LEU A 200 0.80 -12.02 1.68
N LEU A 201 0.76 -11.46 0.47
CA LEU A 201 1.97 -11.18 -0.29
C LEU A 201 2.70 -9.95 0.26
N ARG A 202 1.97 -8.95 0.77
CA ARG A 202 2.53 -7.78 1.44
C ARG A 202 3.27 -8.19 2.72
N ASP A 203 2.65 -9.01 3.56
CA ASP A 203 3.28 -9.52 4.79
C ASP A 203 4.55 -10.32 4.46
N TYR A 204 4.48 -11.20 3.46
CA TYR A 204 5.63 -12.01 3.06
C TYR A 204 6.76 -11.14 2.50
N ALA A 205 6.42 -10.14 1.68
CA ALA A 205 7.39 -9.17 1.19
C ALA A 205 8.04 -8.36 2.32
N ALA A 206 7.27 -8.00 3.37
CA ALA A 206 7.77 -7.29 4.54
C ALA A 206 8.74 -8.15 5.37
N GLU A 207 8.41 -9.42 5.63
CA GLU A 207 9.33 -10.37 6.28
C GLU A 207 10.65 -10.49 5.50
N LEU A 208 10.57 -10.68 4.18
CA LEU A 208 11.75 -10.75 3.33
C LEU A 208 12.55 -9.44 3.32
N ALA A 209 11.89 -8.29 3.41
CA ALA A 209 12.55 -6.99 3.51
C ALA A 209 13.35 -6.89 4.82
N GLU A 210 12.76 -7.28 5.95
CA GLU A 210 13.45 -7.30 7.25
C GLU A 210 14.66 -8.25 7.28
N GLU A 211 14.58 -9.37 6.55
CA GLU A 211 15.67 -10.36 6.47
C GLU A 211 16.80 -9.95 5.52
N GLN A 212 16.48 -9.31 4.40
CA GLN A 212 17.41 -9.17 3.26
C GLN A 212 17.81 -7.72 2.96
N GLU A 213 17.05 -6.74 3.42
CA GLU A 213 17.39 -5.32 3.27
C GLU A 213 17.91 -4.74 4.57
N SER A 214 18.87 -3.81 4.48
CA SER A 214 19.30 -3.08 5.67
C SER A 214 18.17 -2.20 6.22
N PRO A 215 18.06 -2.01 7.55
CA PRO A 215 17.11 -1.07 8.15
C PRO A 215 17.24 0.36 7.59
N GLU A 216 18.45 0.78 7.22
CA GLU A 216 18.71 2.08 6.58
C GLU A 216 18.05 2.19 5.21
N GLU A 217 18.12 1.13 4.39
CA GLU A 217 17.49 1.14 3.06
C GLU A 217 15.96 1.10 3.14
N ILE A 218 15.39 0.33 4.07
CA ILE A 218 13.93 0.34 4.31
C ILE A 218 13.48 1.75 4.71
N ARG A 219 14.22 2.41 5.60
CA ARG A 219 13.94 3.79 6.01
C ARG A 219 14.06 4.77 4.84
N ALA A 220 15.14 4.66 4.06
CA ALA A 220 15.35 5.52 2.89
C ALA A 220 14.26 5.33 1.82
N ALA A 221 13.79 4.10 1.60
CA ALA A 221 12.68 3.81 0.70
C ALA A 221 11.38 4.49 1.16
N PHE A 222 11.07 4.37 2.45
CA PHE A 222 9.89 5.01 3.03
C PHE A 222 9.98 6.54 2.98
N ASP A 223 11.15 7.12 3.23
CA ASP A 223 11.39 8.58 3.10
C ASP A 223 11.17 9.08 1.67
N ARG A 224 11.62 8.32 0.66
CA ARG A 224 11.37 8.65 -0.76
C ARG A 224 9.88 8.61 -1.09
N LEU A 225 9.15 7.60 -0.58
CA LEU A 225 7.70 7.50 -0.76
C LEU A 225 6.98 8.70 -0.13
N CYS A 226 7.28 9.04 1.14
CA CYS A 226 6.71 10.21 1.81
C CYS A 226 6.98 11.51 1.06
N SER A 227 8.22 11.71 0.59
CA SER A 227 8.61 12.90 -0.19
C SER A 227 7.83 13.00 -1.50
N HIS A 228 7.67 11.89 -2.21
CA HIS A 228 6.88 11.83 -3.43
C HIS A 228 5.40 12.14 -3.16
N LEU A 229 4.79 11.46 -2.19
CA LEU A 229 3.38 11.65 -1.84
C LEU A 229 3.08 13.09 -1.42
N LEU A 230 3.94 13.72 -0.61
CA LEU A 230 3.76 15.12 -0.24
C LEU A 230 3.83 16.05 -1.46
N THR A 231 4.79 15.80 -2.37
CA THR A 231 4.96 16.62 -3.59
C THR A 231 3.74 16.53 -4.51
N VAL A 232 3.24 15.32 -4.75
CA VAL A 232 2.06 15.07 -5.60
C VAL A 232 0.79 15.62 -4.95
N THR A 233 0.63 15.42 -3.64
CA THR A 233 -0.51 15.99 -2.88
C THR A 233 -0.50 17.52 -2.94
N ALA A 234 0.66 18.15 -2.82
CA ALA A 234 0.76 19.60 -2.90
C ALA A 234 0.40 20.13 -4.29
N ALA A 235 0.71 19.39 -5.35
CA ALA A 235 0.28 19.73 -6.70
C ALA A 235 -1.24 19.59 -6.87
N ALA A 236 -1.84 18.50 -6.37
CA ALA A 236 -3.28 18.29 -6.42
C ALA A 236 -4.06 19.37 -5.65
N VAL A 237 -3.66 19.66 -4.41
CA VAL A 237 -4.29 20.71 -3.58
C VAL A 237 -4.18 22.08 -4.25
N ARG A 238 -3.03 22.42 -4.86
CA ARG A 238 -2.88 23.68 -5.62
C ARG A 238 -3.81 23.74 -6.82
N SER A 239 -4.02 22.63 -7.54
CA SER A 239 -4.94 22.59 -8.68
C SER A 239 -6.39 22.82 -8.25
N VAL A 240 -6.83 22.19 -7.16
CA VAL A 240 -8.19 22.35 -6.60
C VAL A 240 -8.43 23.75 -6.01
N THR A 241 -7.42 24.34 -5.37
CA THR A 241 -7.54 25.63 -4.67
C THR A 241 -7.24 26.84 -5.55
N ARG A 242 -6.76 26.65 -6.78
CA ARG A 242 -6.55 27.76 -7.72
C ARG A 242 -7.89 28.45 -7.93
N PRO A 243 -8.01 29.77 -7.68
CA PRO A 243 -9.20 30.50 -8.08
C PRO A 243 -9.39 30.24 -9.58
N GLN A 244 -10.60 29.89 -10.02
CA GLN A 244 -10.94 29.95 -11.44
C GLN A 244 -10.84 31.42 -11.87
N ALA A 245 -9.62 31.88 -12.09
CA ALA A 245 -9.35 33.12 -12.78
C ALA A 245 -9.82 32.86 -14.20
N SER A 246 -11.06 33.28 -14.44
CA SER A 246 -11.56 33.91 -15.66
C SER A 246 -10.53 33.93 -16.77
N GLU A 247 -10.91 33.41 -17.93
CA GLU A 247 -10.27 33.54 -19.25
C GLU A 247 -9.97 35.02 -19.57
N SER A 248 -8.98 35.62 -18.91
CA SER A 248 -8.55 37.02 -19.02
C SER A 248 -7.27 37.22 -18.20
N ALA A 249 -6.24 36.42 -18.45
CA ALA A 249 -4.88 36.80 -18.09
C ALA A 249 -4.02 36.57 -19.32
N GLU A 250 -3.65 37.69 -19.93
CA GLU A 250 -2.86 37.82 -21.15
C GLU A 250 -1.64 36.88 -21.13
N ALA A 251 -1.41 36.25 -22.28
CA ALA A 251 -0.21 35.50 -22.56
C ALA A 251 1.03 36.39 -22.32
N VAL A 252 1.71 36.16 -21.21
CA VAL A 252 3.12 36.49 -21.10
C VAL A 252 3.87 35.28 -21.64
N GLU A 253 4.40 35.42 -22.85
CA GLU A 253 5.25 34.41 -23.48
C GLU A 253 6.45 34.07 -22.58
N PRO A 254 6.76 32.78 -22.35
CA PRO A 254 8.05 32.39 -21.83
C PRO A 254 9.08 32.43 -22.96
N ALA A 255 10.18 33.16 -22.74
CA ALA A 255 11.37 33.06 -23.57
C ALA A 255 12.08 31.72 -23.34
N GLU A 256 12.41 31.01 -24.42
CA GLU A 256 13.30 29.84 -24.44
C GLU A 256 14.36 30.00 -25.56
N PRO A 257 15.46 29.21 -25.60
CA PRO A 257 16.09 28.38 -24.56
C PRO A 257 17.65 28.51 -24.52
N GLY A 258 18.26 28.12 -23.40
CA GLY A 258 19.72 28.01 -23.24
C GLY A 258 20.15 26.69 -22.60
N ALA A 259 20.48 25.72 -23.46
CA ALA A 259 21.31 24.51 -23.29
C ALA A 259 21.63 23.96 -21.88
N SER A 260 21.11 22.76 -21.57
CA SER A 260 21.91 21.56 -21.23
C SER A 260 20.99 20.33 -21.14
N GLY A 261 21.38 19.23 -21.78
CA GLY A 261 20.54 18.06 -22.03
C GLY A 261 20.27 17.16 -20.82
N ALA A 262 18.99 16.83 -20.63
CA ALA A 262 18.50 15.62 -19.99
C ALA A 262 17.28 15.13 -20.80
N PRO A 263 17.10 13.81 -21.01
CA PRO A 263 16.01 13.32 -21.86
C PRO A 263 14.66 13.55 -21.17
N ALA A 264 13.75 14.20 -21.90
CA ALA A 264 12.40 14.49 -21.46
C ALA A 264 11.51 13.24 -21.53
N ALA A 265 10.83 12.95 -20.41
CA ALA A 265 9.38 12.70 -20.28
C ALA A 265 9.05 11.62 -19.23
N SER A 266 8.66 12.09 -18.06
CA SER A 266 7.55 11.56 -17.26
C SER A 266 7.08 12.73 -16.41
N SER A 267 5.87 13.21 -16.67
CA SER A 267 5.33 14.50 -16.25
C SER A 267 5.75 14.95 -14.86
N ARG A 268 6.21 16.20 -14.71
CA ARG A 268 6.38 16.80 -13.38
C ARG A 268 5.05 16.66 -12.60
N PRO A 269 5.04 16.50 -11.27
CA PRO A 269 3.79 16.42 -10.51
C PRO A 269 2.81 17.59 -10.78
N ALA A 270 3.34 18.75 -11.20
CA ALA A 270 2.56 19.89 -11.65
C ALA A 270 1.83 19.69 -12.99
N GLU A 271 2.42 18.94 -13.93
CA GLU A 271 1.84 18.60 -15.26
C GLU A 271 0.81 17.46 -15.16
N ARG A 272 0.69 16.79 -14.00
CA ARG A 272 -0.28 15.71 -13.77
C ARG A 272 -1.69 16.22 -13.48
N PHE A 273 -1.83 17.45 -12.99
CA PHE A 273 -3.09 17.99 -12.46
C PHE A 273 -3.44 19.33 -13.11
N ASP A 274 -3.41 19.38 -14.44
CA ASP A 274 -3.89 20.54 -15.20
C ASP A 274 -5.42 20.73 -15.09
N ASP A 275 -6.15 19.65 -14.80
CA ASP A 275 -7.58 19.64 -14.54
C ASP A 275 -7.88 19.54 -13.04
N PRO A 276 -8.57 20.54 -12.44
CA PRO A 276 -9.00 20.48 -11.04
C PRO A 276 -9.89 19.29 -10.70
N GLN A 277 -10.72 18.80 -11.63
CA GLN A 277 -11.59 17.65 -11.36
C GLN A 277 -10.76 16.36 -11.25
N ALA A 278 -9.81 16.15 -12.16
CA ALA A 278 -8.87 15.04 -12.06
C ALA A 278 -8.04 15.06 -10.76
N ALA A 279 -7.67 16.26 -10.28
CA ALA A 279 -6.98 16.43 -8.99
C ALA A 279 -7.87 16.04 -7.80
N GLU A 280 -9.15 16.44 -7.83
CA GLU A 280 -10.13 16.06 -6.82
C GLU A 280 -10.37 14.55 -6.80
N ASP A 281 -10.56 13.92 -7.97
CA ASP A 281 -10.77 12.48 -8.09
C ASP A 281 -9.54 11.67 -7.65
N TRP A 282 -8.34 12.21 -7.82
CA TRP A 282 -7.11 11.62 -7.29
C TRP A 282 -7.02 11.76 -5.77
N LEU A 283 -7.32 12.93 -5.22
CA LEU A 283 -7.32 13.17 -3.76
C LEU A 283 -8.35 12.26 -3.07
N ALA A 284 -9.57 12.20 -3.60
CA ALA A 284 -10.64 11.36 -3.05
C ALA A 284 -10.27 9.87 -3.00
N ARG A 285 -9.50 9.38 -3.99
CA ARG A 285 -9.00 7.99 -3.99
C ARG A 285 -7.83 7.79 -3.04
N THR A 286 -6.94 8.77 -2.91
CA THR A 286 -5.64 8.58 -2.24
C THR A 286 -5.65 8.97 -0.76
N ILE A 287 -6.68 9.69 -0.28
CA ILE A 287 -6.71 10.26 1.07
C ILE A 287 -6.51 9.22 2.18
N ASP A 288 -7.09 8.03 2.04
CA ASP A 288 -6.97 6.96 3.03
C ASP A 288 -5.56 6.37 3.05
N THR A 289 -4.93 6.24 1.88
CA THR A 289 -3.53 5.84 1.74
C THR A 289 -2.61 6.87 2.39
N LEU A 290 -2.85 8.17 2.16
CA LEU A 290 -2.09 9.25 2.79
C LEU A 290 -2.17 9.20 4.32
N ALA A 291 -3.36 8.95 4.87
CA ALA A 291 -3.55 8.80 6.31
C ALA A 291 -2.86 7.55 6.88
N LEU A 292 -2.87 6.42 6.17
CA LEU A 292 -2.14 5.20 6.57
C LEU A 292 -0.62 5.41 6.58
N VAL A 293 -0.09 6.07 5.55
CA VAL A 293 1.34 6.42 5.48
C VAL A 293 1.71 7.41 6.59
N ALA A 294 0.84 8.37 6.91
CA ALA A 294 1.05 9.33 7.99
C ALA A 294 1.11 8.64 9.37
N ASP A 295 0.20 7.71 9.66
CA ASP A 295 0.22 6.94 10.91
C ASP A 295 1.55 6.17 11.06
N ARG A 296 1.98 5.47 10.00
CA ARG A 296 3.27 4.76 9.98
C ARG A 296 4.46 5.70 10.18
N ALA A 297 4.42 6.87 9.54
CA ALA A 297 5.48 7.87 9.65
C ALA A 297 5.59 8.49 11.04
N ALA A 298 4.46 8.71 11.72
CA ALA A 298 4.45 9.17 13.11
C ALA A 298 5.13 8.16 14.06
N ASP A 299 4.96 6.87 13.79
CA ASP A 299 5.50 5.80 14.63
C ASP A 299 6.99 5.52 14.42
N THR A 300 7.44 5.31 13.19
CA THR A 300 8.84 4.93 12.93
C THR A 300 9.48 5.56 11.69
N GLY A 301 8.81 6.52 11.05
CA GLY A 301 9.25 7.11 9.79
C GLY A 301 9.60 8.59 9.89
N PRO A 302 9.55 9.32 8.74
CA PRO A 302 9.86 10.73 8.68
C PRO A 302 8.78 11.55 9.37
N ARG A 303 9.07 12.03 10.58
CA ARG A 303 8.10 12.74 11.43
C ARG A 303 7.64 14.09 10.87
N TRP A 304 8.36 14.66 9.91
CA TRP A 304 7.93 15.85 9.17
C TRP A 304 6.75 15.56 8.22
N PHE A 305 6.55 14.31 7.79
CA PHE A 305 5.54 13.99 6.79
C PHE A 305 4.10 14.16 7.32
N PRO A 306 3.73 13.62 8.50
CA PRO A 306 2.39 13.84 9.04
C PRO A 306 2.08 15.31 9.32
N THR A 307 3.07 16.09 9.78
CA THR A 307 2.88 17.51 10.12
C THR A 307 2.64 18.35 8.87
N GLU A 308 3.46 18.19 7.83
CA GLU A 308 3.27 18.88 6.55
C GLU A 308 2.00 18.45 5.83
N LEU A 309 1.68 17.16 5.85
CA LEU A 309 0.48 16.63 5.21
C LEU A 309 -0.81 17.14 5.89
N ALA A 310 -0.85 17.18 7.22
CA ALA A 310 -1.96 17.74 7.99
C ALA A 310 -2.21 19.20 7.60
N ARG A 311 -1.15 20.03 7.61
CA ARG A 311 -1.23 21.45 7.23
C ARG A 311 -1.69 21.64 5.79
N LEU A 312 -1.24 20.79 4.88
CA LEU A 312 -1.57 20.85 3.46
C LEU A 312 -3.03 20.48 3.18
N LEU A 313 -3.56 19.47 3.87
CA LEU A 313 -4.90 18.93 3.62
C LEU A 313 -5.99 19.51 4.54
N ASP A 314 -5.65 20.22 5.60
CA ASP A 314 -6.58 20.68 6.64
C ASP A 314 -7.84 21.36 6.05
N ARG A 315 -7.65 22.38 5.21
CA ARG A 315 -8.75 23.08 4.55
C ARG A 315 -9.58 22.17 3.64
N HIS A 316 -8.90 21.37 2.81
CA HIS A 316 -9.57 20.48 1.87
C HIS A 316 -10.45 19.47 2.60
N LEU A 317 -9.95 18.88 3.70
CA LEU A 317 -10.68 17.91 4.51
C LEU A 317 -11.88 18.54 5.24
N ASP A 318 -11.75 19.77 5.77
CA ASP A 318 -12.88 20.47 6.39
C ASP A 318 -13.97 20.84 5.36
N ASP A 319 -13.56 21.34 4.19
CA ASP A 319 -14.46 21.71 3.08
C ASP A 319 -15.25 20.50 2.57
N ARG A 320 -14.60 19.32 2.46
CA ARG A 320 -15.22 18.06 2.03
C ARG A 320 -15.86 17.25 3.15
N ARG A 321 -15.83 17.73 4.39
CA ARG A 321 -16.39 17.05 5.58
C ARG A 321 -15.84 15.63 5.79
N GLN A 322 -14.59 15.38 5.42
CA GLN A 322 -13.90 14.10 5.62
C GLN A 322 -13.34 13.99 7.05
N LEU A 323 -14.24 14.02 8.04
CA LEU A 323 -13.88 14.17 9.45
C LEU A 323 -13.06 13.00 10.02
N ASP A 324 -13.29 11.77 9.55
CA ASP A 324 -12.55 10.60 10.02
C ASP A 324 -11.09 10.63 9.55
N CYS A 325 -10.87 10.99 8.29
CA CYS A 325 -9.52 11.16 7.73
C CYS A 325 -8.79 12.35 8.38
N ALA A 326 -9.47 13.50 8.54
CA ALA A 326 -8.93 14.65 9.25
C ALA A 326 -8.51 14.30 10.69
N HIS A 327 -9.35 13.56 11.43
CA HIS A 327 -9.02 13.12 12.77
C HIS A 327 -7.75 12.26 12.80
N ARG A 328 -7.64 11.27 11.90
CA ARG A 328 -6.46 10.40 11.82
C ARG A 328 -5.20 11.21 11.49
N LEU A 329 -5.26 12.06 10.49
CA LEU A 329 -4.12 12.85 10.04
C LEU A 329 -3.63 13.83 11.11
N HIS A 330 -4.55 14.54 11.77
CA HIS A 330 -4.21 15.44 12.88
C HIS A 330 -3.66 14.68 14.10
N ARG A 331 -4.18 13.47 14.40
CA ARG A 331 -3.61 12.62 15.45
C ARG A 331 -2.18 12.15 15.13
N ALA A 332 -1.93 11.76 13.88
CA ALA A 332 -0.58 11.39 13.41
C ALA A 332 0.37 12.58 13.50
N SER A 333 -0.08 13.77 13.06
CA SER A 333 0.66 15.03 13.17
C SER A 333 1.01 15.38 14.63
N ALA A 334 0.04 15.38 15.54
CA ALA A 334 0.28 15.66 16.96
C ALA A 334 1.24 14.65 17.61
N THR A 335 1.19 13.38 17.20
CA THR A 335 2.11 12.34 17.68
C THR A 335 3.53 12.58 17.16
N ALA A 336 3.67 12.92 15.88
CA ALA A 336 4.95 13.20 15.25
C ALA A 336 5.61 14.47 15.82
N ALA A 337 4.84 15.57 15.90
CA ALA A 337 5.26 16.87 16.41
C ALA A 337 5.76 16.79 17.86
N ARG A 338 5.00 16.11 18.74
CA ARG A 338 5.41 15.88 20.15
C ARG A 338 6.76 15.18 20.27
N ARG A 339 7.03 14.20 19.38
CA ARG A 339 8.27 13.42 19.43
C ARG A 339 9.50 14.19 18.93
N ILE A 340 9.31 15.22 18.12
CA ILE A 340 10.39 16.10 17.62
C ILE A 340 10.49 17.43 18.36
N GLY A 341 9.51 17.77 19.21
CA GLY A 341 9.46 19.03 19.95
C GLY A 341 9.06 20.23 19.09
N GLU A 342 8.34 20.01 17.98
CA GLU A 342 7.84 21.11 17.13
C GLU A 342 6.52 21.64 17.70
N LEU A 343 6.62 22.63 18.58
CA LEU A 343 5.48 23.20 19.31
C LEU A 343 4.41 23.78 18.36
N GLU A 344 4.81 24.49 17.30
CA GLU A 344 3.86 25.06 16.32
C GLU A 344 3.08 23.98 15.56
N ALA A 345 3.76 22.90 15.16
CA ALA A 345 3.12 21.78 14.46
C ALA A 345 2.18 21.01 15.39
N GLU A 346 2.56 20.83 16.67
CA GLU A 346 1.69 20.22 17.68
C GLU A 346 0.46 21.10 17.92
N ALA A 347 0.62 22.41 18.10
CA ALA A 347 -0.49 23.33 18.28
C ALA A 347 -1.46 23.32 17.09
N HIS A 348 -0.94 23.31 15.86
CA HIS A 348 -1.77 23.21 14.66
C HIS A 348 -2.58 21.91 14.62
N ALA A 349 -1.95 20.78 14.95
CA ALA A 349 -2.61 19.48 14.99
C ALA A 349 -3.69 19.41 16.08
N GLU A 350 -3.42 19.94 17.28
CA GLU A 350 -4.39 20.01 18.38
C GLU A 350 -5.59 20.90 18.03
N LEU A 351 -5.36 22.05 17.36
CA LEU A 351 -6.46 22.86 16.80
C LEU A 351 -7.28 22.08 15.78
N GLY A 352 -6.63 21.33 14.88
CA GLY A 352 -7.30 20.46 13.91
C GLY A 352 -8.19 19.41 14.58
N LEU A 353 -7.69 18.74 15.63
CA LEU A 353 -8.46 17.77 16.42
C LEU A 353 -9.66 18.42 17.11
N ALA A 354 -9.48 19.62 17.69
CA ALA A 354 -10.57 20.39 18.28
C ALA A 354 -11.65 20.75 17.26
N VAL A 355 -11.25 21.22 16.06
CA VAL A 355 -12.18 21.55 14.97
C VAL A 355 -12.99 20.31 14.58
N VAL A 356 -12.33 19.16 14.39
CA VAL A 356 -13.03 17.90 14.07
C VAL A 356 -14.03 17.51 15.16
N ALA A 357 -13.66 17.61 16.44
CA ALA A 357 -14.56 17.32 17.55
C ALA A 357 -15.77 18.28 17.58
N LEU A 358 -15.57 19.57 17.33
CA LEU A 358 -16.64 20.56 17.22
C LEU A 358 -17.56 20.28 16.03
N ARG A 359 -17.02 19.90 14.86
CA ARG A 359 -17.80 19.50 13.68
C ARG A 359 -18.68 18.27 13.95
N ARG A 360 -18.22 17.36 14.83
CA ARG A 360 -19.01 16.21 15.32
C ARG A 360 -19.96 16.56 16.47
N SER A 361 -20.09 17.82 16.86
CA SER A 361 -20.88 18.27 18.02
C SER A 361 -20.43 17.68 19.36
N ARG A 362 -19.15 17.30 19.50
CA ARG A 362 -18.57 16.70 20.70
C ARG A 362 -17.72 17.73 21.46
N ARG A 363 -18.38 18.71 22.06
CA ARG A 363 -17.72 19.84 22.71
C ARG A 363 -16.76 19.42 23.83
N SER A 364 -17.13 18.42 24.62
CA SER A 364 -16.29 17.87 25.70
C SER A 364 -15.00 17.21 25.18
N GLU A 365 -15.01 16.68 23.95
CA GLU A 365 -13.79 16.15 23.32
C GLU A 365 -12.91 17.28 22.77
N ALA A 366 -13.47 18.44 22.41
CA ALA A 366 -12.73 19.56 21.84
C ALA A 366 -11.96 20.40 22.87
N GLU A 367 -12.51 20.55 24.07
CA GLU A 367 -11.95 21.36 25.16
C GLU A 367 -10.48 21.04 25.49
N PRO A 368 -10.07 19.78 25.76
CA PRO A 368 -8.67 19.47 26.08
C PRO A 368 -7.71 19.78 24.92
N HIS A 369 -8.17 19.63 23.68
CA HIS A 369 -7.37 19.94 22.49
C HIS A 369 -7.16 21.46 22.34
N LEU A 370 -8.19 22.28 22.61
CA LEU A 370 -8.07 23.74 22.60
C LEU A 370 -7.14 24.24 23.71
N GLU A 371 -7.27 23.71 24.93
CA GLU A 371 -6.40 24.07 26.06
C GLU A 371 -4.94 23.74 25.76
N ARG A 372 -4.67 22.54 25.20
CA ARG A 372 -3.32 22.13 24.81
C ARG A 372 -2.76 23.04 23.72
N ALA A 373 -3.54 23.34 22.68
CA ALA A 373 -3.12 24.23 21.61
C ALA A 373 -2.80 25.65 22.12
N MET A 374 -3.63 26.20 23.02
CA MET A 374 -3.39 27.50 23.63
C MET A 374 -2.07 27.53 24.41
N ALA A 375 -1.85 26.54 25.28
CA ALA A 375 -0.62 26.45 26.07
C ALA A 375 0.64 26.37 25.18
N LEU A 376 0.58 25.60 24.09
CA LEU A 376 1.69 25.49 23.14
C LEU A 376 1.93 26.80 22.38
N LEU A 377 0.87 27.50 21.96
CA LEU A 377 1.02 28.79 21.28
C LEU A 377 1.56 29.87 22.21
N GLU A 378 1.19 29.86 23.49
CA GLU A 378 1.76 30.75 24.51
C GLU A 378 3.26 30.49 24.68
N GLU A 379 3.68 29.22 24.75
CA GLU A 379 5.10 28.84 24.85
C GLU A 379 5.91 29.25 23.61
N VAL A 380 5.33 29.19 22.41
CA VAL A 380 5.97 29.68 21.18
C VAL A 380 6.13 31.21 21.19
N HIS A 381 5.15 31.94 21.73
CA HIS A 381 5.14 33.41 21.75
C HIS A 381 5.93 34.02 22.92
N ASP A 382 6.28 33.24 23.95
CA ASP A 382 7.14 33.65 25.07
C ASP A 382 8.51 32.95 24.97
N PRO A 383 9.41 33.39 24.06
CA PRO A 383 10.76 32.85 24.03
C PRO A 383 11.46 33.32 25.30
N VAL A 384 11.55 32.44 26.31
CA VAL A 384 12.33 32.68 27.52
C VAL A 384 13.75 33.07 27.10
N TRP A 385 14.04 34.37 27.14
CA TRP A 385 15.37 34.90 26.93
C TRP A 385 16.22 34.38 28.09
N PRO A 386 17.40 33.77 27.86
CA PRO A 386 18.28 33.43 28.97
C PRO A 386 18.57 34.73 29.70
N GLU A 387 18.17 34.82 30.97
CA GLU A 387 18.60 35.91 31.85
C GLU A 387 20.12 35.92 31.81
N THR A 388 20.70 36.85 31.05
CA THR A 388 22.09 37.22 31.20
C THR A 388 22.21 37.77 32.61
N GLY A 389 22.63 36.89 33.53
CA GLY A 389 22.87 37.26 34.92
C GLY A 389 23.77 38.50 34.97
N PRO A 390 23.53 39.44 35.90
CA PRO A 390 24.36 40.61 36.01
C PRO A 390 25.79 40.17 36.34
N SER A 391 26.73 40.54 35.48
CA SER A 391 28.15 40.54 35.84
C SER A 391 28.35 41.50 37.00
N SER A 392 28.61 40.97 38.20
CA SER A 392 29.41 41.59 39.28
C SER A 392 29.73 40.57 40.36
#